data_AF-A0A0Q4GFX7-F1
#
_entry.id   AF-A0A0Q4GFX7-F1
#
_cell.length_a   1.000
_cell.length_b   1.000
_cell.length_c   1.000
_cell.angle_alpha   90.00
_cell.angle_beta   90.00
_cell.angle_gamma   90.00
#
_symmetry.space_group_name_H-M   'P 1'
#
loop_
_entity.id
_entity.type
_entity.pdbx_description
1 polymer ?
#
loop_
_entity_poly.entity_id
_entity_poly.type
_entity_poly.pdbx_seq_one_letter_code
_entity_poly.pdbx_strand_id
1 'polypeptide(L)' 'MTWIKSSTHFKSDSMPRTPALRRRKTPTRKAVVRSVASSTAVETGQSISQLEHRLEQPRARFSHIKLAR' A
#
# COMPACT_ATOMS: atom_id res chain seq x y z
N MET A 1 29.42 -25.72 44.13
CA MET A 1 28.78 -25.49 42.81
C MET A 1 28.71 -23.98 42.56
N THR A 2 29.47 -23.44 41.61
CA THR A 2 29.50 -22.00 41.31
C THR A 2 28.59 -21.68 40.13
N TRP A 3 27.57 -20.86 40.38
CA TRP A 3 26.65 -20.37 39.34
C TRP A 3 27.29 -19.16 38.63
N ILE A 4 27.56 -19.31 37.33
CA ILE A 4 28.14 -18.28 36.46
C ILE A 4 27.05 -17.26 36.14
N LYS A 5 27.26 -15.99 36.52
CA LYS A 5 26.40 -14.87 36.10
C LYS A 5 26.81 -14.42 34.70
N SER A 6 26.12 -14.91 33.67
CA SER A 6 26.25 -14.43 32.30
C SER A 6 25.47 -13.12 32.15
N SER A 7 26.13 -11.97 32.35
CA SER A 7 25.55 -10.66 32.07
C SER A 7 25.66 -10.37 30.56
N THR A 8 24.60 -10.69 29.81
CA THR A 8 24.49 -10.26 28.42
C THR A 8 24.13 -8.79 28.37
N HIS A 9 25.08 -7.96 27.91
CA HIS A 9 24.88 -6.55 27.63
C HIS A 9 23.96 -6.40 26.41
N PHE A 10 22.65 -6.31 26.63
CA PHE A 10 21.68 -6.03 25.58
C PHE A 10 21.79 -4.54 25.19
N LYS A 11 22.44 -4.25 24.06
CA LYS A 11 22.58 -2.89 23.52
C LYS A 11 21.21 -2.37 23.06
N SER A 12 20.62 -1.48 23.84
CA SER A 12 19.37 -0.76 23.59
C SER A 12 19.43 0.27 22.46
N ASP A 13 20.51 0.31 21.66
CA ASP A 13 20.82 1.40 20.72
C ASP A 13 20.27 1.20 19.29
N SER A 14 19.43 0.18 19.07
CA SER A 14 18.94 -0.18 17.73
C SER A 14 17.41 -0.26 17.65
N MET A 15 16.69 0.60 18.37
CA MET A 15 15.28 0.83 18.05
C MET A 15 15.17 1.73 16.80
N PRO A 16 14.50 1.31 15.72
CA PRO A 16 14.28 2.19 14.58
C PRO A 16 13.46 3.38 15.07
N ARG A 17 14.06 4.57 14.98
CA ARG A 17 13.42 5.84 15.33
C ARG A 17 12.09 5.89 14.60
N THR A 18 11.02 6.08 15.35
CA THR A 18 9.65 6.23 14.85
C THR A 18 9.69 7.16 13.64
N PRO A 19 9.29 6.72 12.43
CA PRO A 19 9.39 7.57 11.26
C PRO A 19 8.51 8.78 11.51
N ALA A 20 9.14 9.95 11.64
CA ALA A 20 8.46 11.24 11.77
C ALA A 20 7.31 11.27 10.75
N LEU A 21 6.11 11.68 11.20
CA LEU A 21 4.86 11.67 10.45
C LEU A 21 5.08 12.20 9.03
N ARG A 22 5.36 11.28 8.09
CA ARG A 22 5.62 11.66 6.70
C ARG A 22 4.31 12.20 6.16
N ARG A 23 4.31 13.47 5.75
CA ARG A 23 3.16 14.08 5.07
C ARG A 23 2.72 13.15 3.95
N ARG A 24 1.50 12.60 4.08
CA ARG A 24 0.95 11.68 3.10
C ARG A 24 0.76 12.45 1.81
N LYS A 25 1.49 12.06 0.77
CA LYS A 25 1.30 12.61 -0.58
C LYS A 25 0.02 12.00 -1.13
N THR A 26 -0.84 12.82 -1.71
CA THR A 26 -2.00 12.32 -2.46
C THR A 26 -1.49 11.42 -3.58
N PRO A 27 -1.97 10.17 -3.68
CA PRO A 27 -1.52 9.27 -4.73
C PRO A 27 -1.95 9.79 -6.10
N THR A 28 -1.11 9.58 -7.11
CA THR A 28 -1.48 9.88 -8.50
C THR A 28 -2.56 8.92 -8.99
N ARG A 29 -3.37 9.33 -9.96
CA ARG A 29 -4.38 8.45 -10.57
C ARG A 29 -3.76 7.12 -11.04
N LYS A 30 -2.59 7.17 -11.67
CA LYS A 30 -1.84 6.00 -12.11
C LYS A 30 -1.47 5.07 -10.96
N ALA A 31 -1.06 5.62 -9.80
CA ALA A 31 -0.76 4.81 -8.61
C ALA A 31 -2.03 4.11 -8.08
N VAL A 32 -3.16 4.80 -8.09
CA VAL A 32 -4.46 4.22 -7.71
C VAL A 32 -4.85 3.09 -8.68
N VAL A 33 -4.79 3.35 -9.99
CA VAL A 33 -5.10 2.36 -11.04
C VAL A 33 -4.24 1.11 -10.87
N ARG A 34 -2.93 1.27 -10.69
CA ARG A 34 -2.01 0.15 -10.47
C ARG A 34 -2.37 -0.64 -9.21
N SER A 35 -2.66 0.04 -8.10
CA SER A 35 -3.05 -0.63 -6.85
C SER A 35 -4.30 -1.48 -7.02
N VAL A 36 -5.33 -0.94 -7.68
CA VAL A 36 -6.58 -1.64 -7.95
C VAL A 36 -6.36 -2.80 -8.91
N ALA A 37 -5.60 -2.59 -9.99
CA ALA A 37 -5.29 -3.63 -10.97
C ALA A 37 -4.53 -4.79 -10.34
N SER A 38 -3.52 -4.52 -9.50
CA SER A 38 -2.77 -5.56 -8.79
C SER A 38 -3.64 -6.39 -7.85
N SER A 39 -4.49 -5.77 -7.03
CA SER A 39 -5.39 -6.52 -6.13
C SER A 39 -6.42 -7.34 -6.92
N THR A 40 -6.92 -6.79 -8.02
CA THR A 40 -7.90 -7.47 -8.88
C THR A 40 -7.26 -8.63 -9.64
N ALA A 41 -6.01 -8.48 -10.08
CA ALA A 41 -5.27 -9.53 -10.78
C ALA A 41 -5.04 -10.75 -9.88
N VAL A 42 -4.71 -10.52 -8.61
CA VAL A 42 -4.56 -11.62 -7.62
C VAL A 42 -5.89 -12.36 -7.44
N GLU A 43 -7.00 -11.63 -7.33
CA GLU A 43 -8.32 -12.24 -7.12
C GLU A 43 -8.88 -12.94 -8.36
N THR A 44 -8.67 -12.37 -9.55
CA THR A 44 -9.32 -12.83 -10.79
C THR A 44 -8.42 -13.64 -11.72
N GLY A 45 -7.11 -13.68 -11.45
CA GLY A 45 -6.11 -14.29 -12.34
C GLY A 45 -5.91 -13.55 -13.67
N GLN A 46 -6.54 -12.39 -13.86
CA GLN A 46 -6.38 -11.59 -15.09
C GLN A 46 -5.05 -10.86 -15.11
N SER A 47 -4.55 -10.55 -16.31
CA SER A 47 -3.30 -9.80 -16.43
C SER A 47 -3.45 -8.35 -15.94
N ILE A 48 -2.46 -7.88 -15.17
CA ILE A 48 -2.42 -6.51 -14.64
C ILE A 48 -2.49 -5.49 -15.80
N SER A 49 -1.77 -5.72 -16.90
CA SER A 49 -1.75 -4.79 -18.04
C SER A 49 -3.14 -4.62 -18.68
N GLN A 50 -3.91 -5.71 -18.85
CA GLN A 50 -5.26 -5.62 -19.40
C GLN A 50 -6.21 -4.88 -18.44
N LEU A 51 -6.04 -5.07 -17.13
CA LEU A 51 -6.81 -4.38 -16.10
C LEU A 51 -6.49 -2.89 -16.05
N GLU A 52 -5.20 -2.51 -16.05
CA GLU A 52 -4.78 -1.11 -16.11
C GLU A 52 -5.35 -0.43 -17.36
N HIS A 53 -5.25 -1.05 -18.53
CA HIS A 53 -5.80 -0.51 -19.77
C HIS A 53 -7.33 -0.31 -19.70
N ARG A 54 -8.08 -1.29 -19.16
CA ARG A 54 -9.54 -1.18 -18.97
C ARG A 54 -9.94 -0.09 -17.98
N LEU A 55 -9.13 0.15 -16.94
CA LEU A 55 -9.37 1.16 -15.91
C LEU A 55 -8.98 2.57 -16.36
N GLU A 56 -8.00 2.69 -17.24
CA GLU A 56 -7.61 3.95 -17.87
C GLU A 56 -8.70 4.47 -18.81
N GLN A 57 -9.43 3.56 -19.48
CA GLN A 57 -10.53 3.91 -20.38
C GLN A 57 -11.67 4.62 -19.63
N PRO A 58 -12.09 5.82 -20.09
CA PRO A 58 -13.22 6.51 -19.50
C PRO A 58 -14.51 5.73 -19.74
N ARG A 59 -15.01 5.09 -18.69
CA ARG A 59 -16.31 4.43 -18.70
C ARG A 59 -17.33 5.30 -17.98
N ALA A 60 -18.21 5.92 -18.76
CA ALA A 60 -19.34 6.69 -18.27
C ALA A 60 -20.48 5.79 -17.76
N ARG A 61 -20.19 4.91 -16.78
CA ARG A 61 -21.19 3.96 -16.24
C ARG A 61 -22.38 4.65 -15.57
N PHE A 62 -22.15 5.86 -15.04
CA PHE A 62 -23.15 6.62 -14.29
C PHE A 62 -23.13 8.10 -14.69
N SER A 63 -23.01 8.40 -15.99
CA SER A 63 -23.00 9.80 -16.49
C SER A 63 -24.25 10.59 -16.09
N HIS A 64 -25.37 9.90 -15.93
CA HIS A 64 -26.65 10.45 -15.49
C HIS A 64 -26.78 10.65 -13.97
N ILE A 65 -25.87 10.10 -13.15
CA ILE A 65 -25.92 10.28 -11.69
C ILE A 65 -25.15 11.56 -11.34
N LYS A 66 -25.86 12.59 -10.90
CA LYS A 66 -25.28 13.79 -10.31
C LYS A 66 -25.08 13.55 -8.80
N LEU A 67 -23.90 13.89 -8.28
CA LEU A 67 -23.65 13.86 -6.84
C LEU A 67 -24.54 14.90 -6.16
N ALA A 68 -25.20 14.52 -5.06
CA ALA A 68 -26.00 15.43 -4.25
C ALA A 68 -25.11 16.53 -3.65
N ARG A 69 -25.67 17.74 -3.54
CA ARG A 69 -25.01 18.91 -2.97
C ARG A 69 -25.34 19.05 -1.49
#